data_AF-A0A1L8D6R2-F1
#
_entry.id   AF-A0A1L8D6R2-F1
#
_cell.length_a   1.000
_cell.length_b   1.000
_cell.length_c   1.000
_cell.angle_alpha   90.00
_cell.angle_beta   90.00
_cell.angle_gamma   90.00
#
_symmetry.space_group_name_H-M   'P 1'
#
loop_
_entity.id
_entity.type
_entity.pdbx_description
1 polymer ?
#
loop_
_entity_poly.entity_id
_entity_poly.type
_entity_poly.pdbx_seq_one_letter_code
_entity_poly.pdbx_strand_id
1 'polypeptide(L)'
;MMVTKIWNSCFPDTDPAQETDQVHRHNFYLCQWQTSKQVKIIYLLYRWLAAILFLAVLSCSLLDIGRSDTEHYENHYAKWWIYLTHWALLACTLQAWLAAWIVTQGMMVDRDDFEIQRLAKTRITHRMYWVLYTIATVYSFIVTICYWTIVHDPEINKLDAVNLMVHVLNSVLMLIDLAIVGQPIRLSHAYWTTGIGVIYAIFTGIYFLAGGTNRRNLESIYPLLDWRRPGKAIVISACGVLFVFIVHLAVFCLYRLRVCLYTKVCIWSRNRRMKKMSSLGRTLSSLEDAQKENFLGPSTIIDVKM
;
A
#
# COMPACT_ATOMS: atom_id res chain seq x y z
N MET A 1 4.94 10.18 28.13
CA MET A 1 3.53 10.55 28.40
C MET A 1 2.75 10.95 27.14
N MET A 2 3.24 11.88 26.30
CA MET A 2 2.53 12.34 25.09
C MET A 2 2.44 11.27 23.98
N VAL A 3 3.52 10.54 23.70
CA VAL A 3 3.53 9.43 22.71
C VAL A 3 2.54 8.33 23.10
N THR A 4 2.51 7.94 24.38
CA THR A 4 1.59 6.95 24.94
C THR A 4 0.13 7.38 24.79
N LYS A 5 -0.17 8.67 25.02
CA LYS A 5 -1.53 9.23 24.86
C LYS A 5 -1.98 9.25 23.39
N ILE A 6 -1.08 9.60 22.47
CA ILE A 6 -1.37 9.57 21.02
C ILE A 6 -1.55 8.13 20.56
N TRP A 7 -0.69 7.21 21.01
CA TRP A 7 -0.77 5.79 20.71
C TRP A 7 -2.11 5.20 21.13
N ASN A 8 -2.50 5.39 22.41
CA ASN A 8 -3.77 4.89 22.94
C ASN A 8 -5.00 5.54 22.25
N SER A 9 -4.84 6.76 21.72
CA SER A 9 -5.90 7.41 20.93
C SER A 9 -6.03 6.84 19.51
N CYS A 10 -4.94 6.40 18.89
CA CYS A 10 -4.96 5.80 17.55
C CYS A 10 -5.26 4.30 17.59
N PHE A 11 -4.90 3.63 18.69
CA PHE A 11 -5.00 2.19 18.92
C PHE A 11 -5.56 1.94 20.32
N PRO A 12 -6.86 2.19 20.55
CA PRO A 12 -7.48 1.94 21.85
C PRO A 12 -7.54 0.43 22.11
N ASP A 13 -7.22 0.02 23.35
CA ASP A 13 -7.49 -1.34 23.84
C ASP A 13 -9.00 -1.55 23.72
N THR A 14 -9.42 -2.34 22.74
CA THR A 14 -10.84 -2.63 22.48
C THR A 14 -11.16 -3.99 23.07
N ASP A 15 -12.31 -4.08 23.73
CA ASP A 15 -12.86 -5.34 24.23
C ASP A 15 -12.99 -6.34 23.06
N PRO A 16 -12.44 -7.57 23.14
CA PRO A 16 -12.47 -8.56 22.06
C PRO A 16 -13.88 -8.85 21.51
N ALA A 17 -14.94 -8.57 22.29
CA ALA A 17 -16.32 -8.67 21.83
C ALA A 17 -16.72 -7.61 20.77
N GLN A 18 -16.17 -6.39 20.84
CA GLN A 18 -16.37 -5.32 19.84
C GLN A 18 -15.44 -5.44 18.63
N GLU A 19 -14.39 -6.24 18.75
CA GLU A 19 -13.37 -6.46 17.71
C GLU A 19 -13.91 -7.23 16.50
N THR A 20 -15.01 -7.96 16.68
CA THR A 20 -15.54 -8.94 15.71
C THR A 20 -16.15 -8.35 14.43
N ASP A 21 -16.56 -7.08 14.41
CA ASP A 21 -17.42 -6.60 13.31
C ASP A 21 -16.93 -5.41 12.47
N GLN A 22 -15.89 -4.65 12.86
CA GLN A 22 -15.53 -3.42 12.11
C GLN A 22 -14.06 -3.12 11.84
N VAL A 23 -13.09 -3.57 12.63
CA VAL A 23 -11.70 -3.04 12.54
C VAL A 23 -10.70 -4.01 11.90
N HIS A 24 -11.02 -5.31 11.77
CA HIS A 24 -10.01 -6.30 11.37
C HIS A 24 -10.35 -7.30 10.26
N ARG A 25 -11.45 -7.13 9.52
CA ARG A 25 -11.58 -7.88 8.27
C ARG A 25 -10.58 -7.34 7.25
N HIS A 26 -9.49 -8.07 7.07
CA HIS A 26 -8.50 -7.91 6.00
C HIS A 26 -9.23 -8.13 4.66
N ASN A 27 -10.05 -7.17 4.26
CA ASN A 27 -10.86 -7.25 3.07
C ASN A 27 -10.00 -6.80 1.90
N PHE A 28 -9.35 -7.77 1.26
CA PHE A 28 -8.51 -7.53 0.09
C PHE A 28 -9.28 -6.88 -1.08
N TYR A 29 -10.61 -6.92 -1.02
CA TYR A 29 -11.55 -6.39 -1.98
C TYR A 29 -11.94 -4.92 -1.76
N LEU A 30 -11.64 -4.33 -0.60
CA LEU A 30 -12.14 -3.00 -0.21
C LEU A 30 -11.00 -2.01 0.04
N CYS A 31 -11.27 -0.72 -0.17
CA CYS A 31 -10.37 0.33 0.30
C CYS A 31 -10.62 0.63 1.78
N GLN A 32 -9.61 1.17 2.47
CA GLN A 32 -9.70 1.42 3.93
C GLN A 32 -10.80 2.44 4.26
N TRP A 33 -11.03 3.39 3.37
CA TRP A 33 -11.91 4.55 3.58
C TRP A 33 -13.39 4.24 3.35
N GLN A 34 -13.71 2.99 3.02
CA GLN A 34 -15.07 2.60 2.72
C GLN A 34 -15.81 2.06 3.95
N THR A 35 -17.04 2.53 4.16
CA THR A 35 -17.96 2.00 5.20
C THR A 35 -18.88 0.89 4.68
N SER A 36 -19.13 0.83 3.37
CA SER A 36 -19.91 -0.23 2.74
C SER A 36 -19.18 -1.57 2.76
N LYS A 37 -19.92 -2.67 2.89
CA LYS A 37 -19.41 -4.04 2.77
C LYS A 37 -19.25 -4.51 1.31
N GLN A 38 -19.78 -3.75 0.34
CA GLN A 38 -19.73 -4.09 -1.09
C GLN A 38 -18.62 -3.35 -1.82
N VAL A 39 -18.01 -3.96 -2.83
CA VAL A 39 -17.00 -3.29 -3.66
C VAL A 39 -17.63 -2.11 -4.41
N LYS A 40 -17.02 -0.92 -4.32
CA LYS A 40 -17.43 0.25 -5.10
C LYS A 40 -16.76 0.24 -6.47
N ILE A 41 -17.55 0.56 -7.52
CA ILE A 41 -17.07 0.69 -8.90
C ILE A 41 -15.88 1.66 -9.00
N ILE A 42 -15.92 2.79 -8.28
CA ILE A 42 -14.82 3.77 -8.27
C ILE A 42 -13.50 3.14 -7.81
N TYR A 43 -13.55 2.24 -6.82
CA TYR A 43 -12.34 1.55 -6.35
C TYR A 43 -11.87 0.50 -7.36
N LEU A 44 -12.78 -0.22 -8.03
CA LEU A 44 -12.43 -1.12 -9.12
C LEU A 44 -11.75 -0.36 -10.27
N LEU A 45 -12.32 0.79 -10.69
CA LEU A 45 -11.74 1.64 -11.74
C LEU A 45 -10.33 2.11 -11.37
N TYR A 46 -10.12 2.52 -10.12
CA TYR A 46 -8.79 2.85 -9.60
C TYR A 46 -7.80 1.68 -9.75
N ARG A 47 -8.19 0.46 -9.36
CA ARG A 47 -7.31 -0.71 -9.46
C ARG A 47 -6.94 -1.04 -10.90
N TRP A 48 -7.89 -0.99 -11.83
CA TRP A 48 -7.61 -1.21 -13.24
C TRP A 48 -6.76 -0.10 -13.85
N LEU A 49 -7.00 1.16 -13.49
CA LEU A 49 -6.16 2.28 -13.91
C LEU A 49 -4.71 2.10 -13.46
N ALA A 50 -4.49 1.73 -12.19
CA ALA A 50 -3.15 1.45 -11.67
C ALA A 50 -2.48 0.27 -12.40
N ALA A 51 -3.23 -0.82 -12.64
CA ALA A 51 -2.71 -2.00 -13.36
C ALA A 51 -2.29 -1.66 -14.80
N ILE A 52 -3.13 -0.91 -15.53
CA ILE A 52 -2.85 -0.45 -16.90
C ILE A 52 -1.64 0.50 -16.91
N LEU A 53 -1.57 1.45 -15.97
CA LEU A 53 -0.47 2.40 -15.88
C LEU A 53 0.88 1.70 -15.61
N PHE A 54 0.93 0.76 -14.66
CA PHE A 54 2.14 -0.01 -14.41
C PHE A 54 2.53 -0.91 -15.58
N LEU A 55 1.55 -1.47 -16.30
CA LEU A 55 1.85 -2.22 -17.54
C LEU A 55 2.40 -1.30 -18.63
N ALA A 56 1.85 -0.10 -18.79
CA ALA A 56 2.36 0.88 -19.75
C ALA A 56 3.81 1.28 -19.40
N VAL A 57 4.11 1.58 -18.13
CA VAL A 57 5.48 1.90 -17.69
C VAL A 57 6.43 0.71 -17.90
N LEU A 58 5.99 -0.52 -17.59
CA LEU A 58 6.76 -1.73 -17.83
C LEU A 58 7.08 -1.90 -19.32
N SER A 59 6.08 -1.76 -20.20
CA SER A 59 6.25 -1.86 -21.65
C SER A 59 7.17 -0.78 -22.20
N CYS A 60 6.98 0.49 -21.79
CA CYS A 60 7.85 1.58 -22.20
C CYS A 60 9.30 1.37 -21.72
N SER A 61 9.48 0.83 -20.51
CA SER A 61 10.81 0.53 -19.99
C SER A 61 11.47 -0.68 -20.64
N LEU A 62 10.70 -1.71 -21.04
CA LEU A 62 11.23 -2.90 -21.70
C LEU A 62 11.62 -2.61 -23.15
N LEU A 63 10.83 -1.79 -23.84
CA LEU A 63 10.99 -1.46 -25.25
C LEU A 63 11.76 -0.16 -25.48
N ASP A 64 12.20 0.51 -24.40
CA ASP A 64 12.85 1.83 -24.40
C ASP A 64 12.02 2.92 -25.16
N ILE A 65 10.69 2.80 -25.16
CA ILE A 65 9.77 3.76 -25.80
C ILE A 65 9.83 5.09 -25.05
N GLY A 66 10.29 6.14 -25.71
CA GLY A 66 10.40 7.49 -25.14
C GLY A 66 11.77 7.83 -24.54
N ARG A 67 12.82 7.03 -24.82
CA ARG A 67 14.20 7.42 -24.55
C ARG A 67 14.75 8.34 -25.64
N SER A 68 15.51 9.35 -25.24
CA SER A 68 15.99 10.42 -26.13
C SER A 68 17.23 10.04 -26.95
N ASP A 69 18.08 9.14 -26.47
CA ASP A 69 19.21 8.58 -27.20
C ASP A 69 19.49 7.15 -26.74
N THR A 70 19.57 6.21 -27.69
CA THR A 70 19.83 4.81 -27.38
C THR A 70 21.05 4.32 -28.15
N GLU A 71 22.22 4.52 -27.57
CA GLU A 71 23.35 3.64 -27.90
C GLU A 71 22.99 2.24 -27.40
N HIS A 72 22.69 1.35 -28.34
CA HIS A 72 22.45 -0.04 -28.03
C HIS A 72 23.77 -0.80 -28.09
N TYR A 73 24.20 -1.29 -26.92
CA TYR A 73 25.33 -2.22 -26.83
C TYR A 73 24.82 -3.66 -26.96
N GLU A 74 25.76 -4.62 -27.03
CA GLU A 74 25.43 -6.04 -27.11
C GLU A 74 24.45 -6.48 -26.01
N ASN A 75 23.45 -7.25 -26.42
CA ASN A 75 22.43 -7.82 -25.54
C ASN A 75 21.65 -6.77 -24.72
N HIS A 76 21.51 -5.54 -25.22
CA HIS A 76 20.88 -4.41 -24.54
C HIS A 76 19.56 -4.75 -23.83
N TYR A 77 18.63 -5.39 -24.55
CA TYR A 77 17.32 -5.76 -24.01
C TYR A 77 17.40 -6.91 -23.01
N ALA A 78 18.31 -7.87 -23.18
CA ALA A 78 18.52 -8.94 -22.20
C ALA A 78 19.10 -8.37 -20.89
N LYS A 79 19.93 -7.34 -20.97
CA LYS A 79 20.47 -6.59 -19.83
C LYS A 79 19.41 -5.77 -19.08
N TRP A 80 18.15 -5.77 -19.52
CA TRP A 80 17.06 -5.23 -18.70
C TRP A 80 16.87 -6.02 -17.40
N TRP A 81 17.07 -7.34 -17.43
CA TRP A 81 16.82 -8.20 -16.27
C TRP A 81 17.84 -8.07 -15.13
N ILE A 82 18.96 -7.37 -15.34
CA ILE A 82 20.03 -7.31 -14.34
C ILE A 82 19.85 -6.18 -13.32
N TYR A 83 18.97 -5.19 -13.58
CA TYR A 83 18.83 -4.04 -12.70
C TYR A 83 17.69 -4.23 -11.68
N LEU A 84 17.99 -3.93 -10.42
CA LEU A 84 17.02 -3.98 -9.32
C LEU A 84 15.80 -3.08 -9.56
N THR A 85 15.99 -1.93 -10.21
CA THR A 85 14.91 -1.03 -10.65
C THR A 85 13.84 -1.77 -11.45
N HIS A 86 14.25 -2.67 -12.33
CA HIS A 86 13.35 -3.41 -13.20
C HIS A 86 12.65 -4.56 -12.45
N TRP A 87 13.31 -5.17 -11.46
CA TRP A 87 12.68 -6.14 -10.55
C TRP A 87 11.59 -5.48 -9.69
N ALA A 88 11.86 -4.26 -9.20
CA ALA A 88 10.87 -3.46 -8.47
C ALA A 88 9.66 -3.12 -9.36
N LEU A 89 9.91 -2.72 -10.61
CA LEU A 89 8.85 -2.42 -11.58
C LEU A 89 7.98 -3.65 -11.87
N LEU A 90 8.57 -4.84 -12.04
CA LEU A 90 7.82 -6.10 -12.17
C LEU A 90 6.95 -6.37 -10.95
N ALA A 91 7.49 -6.20 -9.74
CA ALA A 91 6.73 -6.38 -8.51
C ALA A 91 5.52 -5.41 -8.46
N CYS A 92 5.71 -4.14 -8.84
CA CYS A 92 4.62 -3.17 -8.94
C CYS A 92 3.56 -3.59 -9.96
N THR A 93 3.96 -4.02 -11.16
CA THR A 93 3.00 -4.46 -12.20
C THR A 93 2.25 -5.71 -11.76
N LEU A 94 2.94 -6.74 -11.27
CA LEU A 94 2.32 -7.97 -10.81
C LEU A 94 1.36 -7.73 -9.64
N GLN A 95 1.74 -6.90 -8.66
CA GLN A 95 0.84 -6.59 -7.54
C GLN A 95 -0.41 -5.84 -8.03
N ALA A 96 -0.25 -4.83 -8.90
CA ALA A 96 -1.36 -4.01 -9.37
C ALA A 96 -2.39 -4.84 -10.16
N TRP A 97 -1.92 -5.72 -11.04
CA TRP A 97 -2.78 -6.65 -11.78
C TRP A 97 -3.47 -7.65 -10.87
N LEU A 98 -2.75 -8.19 -9.88
CA LEU A 98 -3.34 -9.09 -8.89
C LEU A 98 -4.38 -8.36 -8.02
N ALA A 99 -4.17 -7.09 -7.70
CA ALA A 99 -5.14 -6.23 -7.02
C ALA A 99 -6.43 -6.07 -7.84
N ALA A 100 -6.29 -5.71 -9.12
CA ALA A 100 -7.42 -5.52 -10.02
C ALA A 100 -8.21 -6.82 -10.19
N TRP A 101 -7.51 -7.94 -10.34
CA TRP A 101 -8.12 -9.27 -10.37
C TRP A 101 -8.89 -9.58 -9.10
N ILE A 102 -8.27 -9.45 -7.93
CA ILE A 102 -8.92 -9.69 -6.63
C ILE A 102 -10.19 -8.85 -6.48
N VAL A 103 -10.12 -7.54 -6.75
CA VAL A 103 -11.27 -6.64 -6.59
C VAL A 103 -12.38 -6.97 -7.60
N THR A 104 -12.04 -7.38 -8.83
CA THR A 104 -13.01 -7.85 -9.83
C THR A 104 -13.73 -9.10 -9.35
N GLN A 105 -13.00 -10.09 -8.82
CA GLN A 105 -13.60 -11.28 -8.21
C GLN A 105 -14.54 -10.91 -7.06
N GLY A 106 -14.16 -9.91 -6.25
CA GLY A 106 -15.02 -9.40 -5.16
C GLY A 106 -16.32 -8.72 -5.64
N MET A 107 -16.40 -8.27 -6.89
CA MET A 107 -17.62 -7.71 -7.49
C MET A 107 -18.52 -8.77 -8.13
N MET A 108 -17.94 -9.86 -8.63
CA MET A 108 -18.67 -10.93 -9.32
C MET A 108 -19.32 -11.95 -8.36
N VAL A 109 -19.03 -11.84 -7.06
CA VAL A 109 -19.57 -12.73 -6.04
C VAL A 109 -20.98 -12.28 -5.64
N ASP A 110 -21.96 -13.11 -5.96
CA ASP A 110 -23.32 -13.00 -5.42
C ASP A 110 -23.39 -13.47 -3.96
N ARG A 111 -24.40 -12.98 -3.21
CA ARG A 111 -24.46 -13.07 -1.74
C ARG A 111 -24.51 -14.49 -1.18
N ASP A 112 -24.95 -15.48 -1.95
CA ASP A 112 -25.41 -16.77 -1.40
C ASP A 112 -24.57 -18.01 -1.77
N ASP A 113 -23.50 -17.92 -2.58
CA ASP A 113 -22.76 -19.12 -3.01
C ASP A 113 -21.31 -19.28 -2.50
N PHE A 114 -21.19 -20.32 -1.66
CA PHE A 114 -20.06 -21.23 -1.35
C PHE A 114 -18.76 -20.68 -0.71
N GLU A 115 -18.79 -20.62 0.62
CA GLU A 115 -17.73 -20.23 1.56
C GLU A 115 -16.46 -21.12 1.53
N ILE A 116 -16.53 -22.44 1.33
CA ILE A 116 -15.41 -23.35 1.71
C ILE A 116 -14.34 -23.54 0.61
N GLN A 117 -14.71 -23.85 -0.64
CA GLN A 117 -13.73 -23.91 -1.76
C GLN A 117 -13.18 -22.52 -2.11
N ARG A 118 -13.98 -21.47 -1.87
CA ARG A 118 -13.60 -20.06 -2.02
C ARG A 118 -12.59 -19.64 -0.96
N LEU A 119 -12.72 -20.05 0.30
CA LEU A 119 -11.74 -19.72 1.35
C LEU A 119 -10.31 -20.19 0.98
N ALA A 120 -10.17 -21.38 0.38
CA ALA A 120 -8.86 -21.97 0.08
C ALA A 120 -8.14 -21.30 -1.10
N LYS A 121 -8.82 -21.13 -2.26
CA LYS A 121 -8.22 -20.51 -3.46
C LYS A 121 -7.98 -19.00 -3.27
N THR A 122 -8.89 -18.33 -2.58
CA THR A 122 -8.78 -16.91 -2.20
C THR A 122 -7.58 -16.65 -1.28
N ARG A 123 -7.25 -17.59 -0.39
CA ARG A 123 -6.15 -17.44 0.59
C ARG A 123 -4.77 -17.37 -0.06
N ILE A 124 -4.50 -18.16 -1.11
CA ILE A 124 -3.19 -18.15 -1.79
C ILE A 124 -3.02 -16.85 -2.57
N THR A 125 -4.00 -16.50 -3.40
CA THR A 125 -4.00 -15.25 -4.20
C THR A 125 -3.83 -14.02 -3.31
N HIS A 126 -4.55 -13.96 -2.18
CA HIS A 126 -4.42 -12.86 -1.23
C HIS A 126 -3.05 -12.81 -0.55
N ARG A 127 -2.46 -13.97 -0.21
CA ARG A 127 -1.11 -14.03 0.35
C ARG A 127 -0.06 -13.58 -0.67
N MET A 128 -0.15 -14.07 -1.91
CA MET A 128 0.74 -13.65 -3.00
C MET A 128 0.65 -12.15 -3.23
N TYR A 129 -0.56 -11.62 -3.32
CA TYR A 129 -0.80 -10.18 -3.41
C TYR A 129 -0.15 -9.43 -2.26
N TRP A 130 -0.31 -9.92 -1.03
CA TRP A 130 0.21 -9.22 0.14
C TRP A 130 1.73 -9.16 0.18
N VAL A 131 2.39 -10.25 -0.21
CA VAL A 131 3.84 -10.32 -0.37
C VAL A 131 4.30 -9.35 -1.46
N LEU A 132 3.70 -9.45 -2.66
CA LEU A 132 4.02 -8.59 -3.80
C LEU A 132 3.77 -7.11 -3.49
N TYR A 133 2.66 -6.77 -2.87
CA TYR A 133 2.31 -5.42 -2.45
C TYR A 133 3.34 -4.86 -1.46
N THR A 134 3.78 -5.67 -0.49
CA THR A 134 4.79 -5.25 0.48
C THR A 134 6.13 -4.99 -0.22
N ILE A 135 6.57 -5.91 -1.09
CA ILE A 135 7.80 -5.78 -1.87
C ILE A 135 7.74 -4.56 -2.78
N ALA A 136 6.70 -4.44 -3.61
CA ALA A 136 6.49 -3.33 -4.53
C ALA A 136 6.52 -1.97 -3.81
N THR A 137 5.83 -1.86 -2.67
CA THR A 137 5.78 -0.61 -1.91
C THR A 137 7.17 -0.22 -1.42
N VAL A 138 7.87 -1.14 -0.74
CA VAL A 138 9.21 -0.85 -0.20
C VAL A 138 10.23 -0.57 -1.30
N TYR A 139 10.27 -1.41 -2.34
CA TYR A 139 11.25 -1.26 -3.41
C TYR A 139 11.00 -0.04 -4.30
N SER A 140 9.74 0.43 -4.45
CA SER A 140 9.46 1.67 -5.15
C SER A 140 10.16 2.88 -4.49
N PHE A 141 10.10 2.98 -3.15
CA PHE A 141 10.81 4.03 -2.41
C PHE A 141 12.33 3.85 -2.47
N ILE A 142 12.84 2.62 -2.35
CA ILE A 142 14.27 2.34 -2.50
C ILE A 142 14.77 2.79 -3.87
N VAL A 143 14.05 2.42 -4.94
CA VAL A 143 14.42 2.81 -6.31
C VAL A 143 14.48 4.31 -6.45
N THR A 144 13.46 5.05 -6.00
CA THR A 144 13.50 6.53 -6.05
C THR A 144 14.67 7.07 -5.25
N ILE A 145 14.83 6.69 -3.99
CA ILE A 145 15.87 7.24 -3.11
C ILE A 145 17.27 6.93 -3.67
N CYS A 146 17.58 5.65 -3.91
CA CYS A 146 18.90 5.26 -4.40
C CYS A 146 19.18 5.82 -5.79
N TYR A 147 18.18 5.91 -6.66
CA TYR A 147 18.40 6.49 -7.98
C TYR A 147 18.85 7.94 -7.87
N TRP A 148 18.08 8.79 -7.19
CA TRP A 148 18.37 10.22 -7.14
C TRP A 148 19.54 10.61 -6.23
N THR A 149 19.93 9.74 -5.29
CA THR A 149 21.02 10.04 -4.33
C THR A 149 22.34 9.36 -4.66
N ILE A 150 22.31 8.24 -5.41
CA ILE A 150 23.49 7.39 -5.61
C ILE A 150 23.76 7.08 -7.09
N VAL A 151 22.72 6.83 -7.90
CA VAL A 151 22.90 6.29 -9.26
C VAL A 151 22.81 7.36 -10.35
N HIS A 152 21.95 8.36 -10.19
CA HIS A 152 21.70 9.38 -11.20
C HIS A 152 22.93 10.26 -11.40
N ASP A 153 23.45 10.22 -12.61
CA ASP A 153 24.48 11.10 -13.10
C ASP A 153 23.93 11.84 -14.34
N PRO A 154 23.82 13.18 -14.32
CA PRO A 154 23.22 13.94 -15.43
C PRO A 154 23.99 13.81 -16.75
N GLU A 155 25.29 13.45 -16.72
CA GLU A 155 26.08 13.22 -17.93
C GLU A 155 25.74 11.86 -18.57
N ILE A 156 25.23 10.93 -17.77
CA ILE A 156 25.00 9.52 -18.11
C ILE A 156 23.52 9.20 -18.28
N ASN A 157 22.67 9.77 -17.42
CA ASN A 157 21.26 9.48 -17.27
C ASN A 157 20.45 10.70 -17.70
N LYS A 158 20.06 10.74 -18.97
CA LYS A 158 19.20 11.82 -19.47
C LYS A 158 17.84 11.77 -18.77
N LEU A 159 17.33 12.95 -18.46
CA LEU A 159 15.98 13.14 -17.92
C LEU A 159 14.95 12.97 -19.02
N ASP A 160 14.65 11.71 -19.36
CA ASP A 160 13.58 11.36 -20.29
C ASP A 160 12.33 10.84 -19.56
N ALA A 161 11.25 10.67 -20.33
CA ALA A 161 9.97 10.23 -19.77
C ALA A 161 10.08 8.87 -19.07
N VAL A 162 10.83 7.92 -19.65
CA VAL A 162 11.01 6.59 -19.07
C VAL A 162 11.77 6.68 -17.76
N ASN A 163 12.80 7.52 -17.71
CA ASN A 163 13.59 7.78 -16.51
C ASN A 163 12.70 8.24 -15.34
N LEU A 164 11.89 9.26 -15.57
CA LEU A 164 10.95 9.76 -14.57
C LEU A 164 9.89 8.72 -14.21
N MET A 165 9.37 7.97 -15.18
CA MET A 165 8.36 6.94 -14.93
C MET A 165 8.90 5.80 -14.03
N VAL A 166 10.10 5.28 -14.30
CA VAL A 166 10.64 4.14 -13.54
C VAL A 166 11.30 4.55 -12.22
N HIS A 167 11.66 5.82 -12.03
CA HIS A 167 12.35 6.29 -10.83
C HIS A 167 11.53 7.23 -9.92
N VAL A 168 10.46 7.85 -10.41
CA VAL A 168 9.61 8.76 -9.62
C VAL A 168 8.16 8.26 -9.59
N LEU A 169 7.58 8.01 -10.75
CA LEU A 169 6.15 7.67 -10.83
C LEU A 169 5.83 6.39 -10.04
N ASN A 170 6.74 5.42 -9.99
CA ASN A 170 6.55 4.18 -9.24
C ASN A 170 6.27 4.42 -7.74
N SER A 171 7.07 5.24 -7.05
CA SER A 171 6.93 5.52 -5.62
C SER A 171 5.74 6.43 -5.35
N VAL A 172 5.43 7.36 -6.26
CA VAL A 172 4.21 8.17 -6.19
C VAL A 172 2.96 7.28 -6.24
N LEU A 173 2.88 6.37 -7.21
CA LEU A 173 1.75 5.44 -7.34
C LEU A 173 1.64 4.50 -6.14
N MET A 174 2.76 3.98 -5.63
CA MET A 174 2.75 3.11 -4.45
C MET A 174 2.46 3.87 -3.16
N LEU A 175 2.79 5.16 -3.05
CA LEU A 175 2.40 6.02 -1.94
C LEU A 175 0.88 6.28 -1.95
N ILE A 176 0.31 6.55 -3.12
CA ILE A 176 -1.14 6.68 -3.30
C ILE A 176 -1.83 5.37 -2.93
N ASP A 177 -1.31 4.23 -3.40
CA ASP A 177 -1.85 2.92 -3.06
C ASP A 177 -1.76 2.68 -1.54
N LEU A 178 -0.60 2.93 -0.94
CA LEU A 178 -0.43 2.84 0.52
C LEU A 178 -1.46 3.68 1.27
N ALA A 179 -1.81 4.89 0.80
CA ALA A 179 -2.81 5.73 1.43
C ALA A 179 -4.25 5.21 1.29
N ILE A 180 -4.59 4.50 0.20
CA ILE A 180 -5.96 4.10 -0.12
C ILE A 180 -6.31 2.70 0.44
N VAL A 181 -5.39 1.76 0.35
CA VAL A 181 -5.69 0.34 0.52
C VAL A 181 -5.89 -0.08 1.97
N GLY A 182 -6.71 -1.12 2.21
CA GLY A 182 -6.97 -1.64 3.54
C GLY A 182 -5.89 -2.56 4.10
N GLN A 183 -4.98 -3.04 3.23
CA GLN A 183 -4.01 -4.06 3.59
C GLN A 183 -2.94 -3.49 4.52
N PRO A 184 -2.58 -4.22 5.60
CA PRO A 184 -1.58 -3.76 6.54
C PRO A 184 -0.18 -4.11 6.09
N ILE A 185 0.79 -3.26 6.41
CA ILE A 185 2.21 -3.62 6.35
C ILE A 185 2.63 -3.97 7.76
N ARG A 186 3.25 -5.14 7.96
CA ARG A 186 3.69 -5.61 9.27
C ARG A 186 5.21 -5.55 9.33
N LEU A 187 5.75 -5.23 10.51
CA LEU A 187 7.20 -5.28 10.73
C LEU A 187 7.74 -6.70 10.48
N SER A 188 6.95 -7.73 10.83
CA SER A 188 7.29 -9.12 10.55
C SER A 188 7.43 -9.42 9.06
N HIS A 189 6.96 -8.60 8.12
CA HIS A 189 7.18 -8.82 6.68
C HIS A 189 8.55 -8.38 6.20
N ALA A 190 9.38 -7.78 7.07
CA ALA A 190 10.69 -7.28 6.68
C ALA A 190 11.58 -8.38 6.08
N TYR A 191 11.40 -9.65 6.45
CA TYR A 191 12.17 -10.74 5.86
C TYR A 191 11.85 -10.98 4.37
N TRP A 192 10.64 -10.65 3.90
CA TRP A 192 10.33 -10.71 2.46
C TRP A 192 11.10 -9.65 1.70
N THR A 193 11.14 -8.42 2.23
CA THR A 193 11.79 -7.29 1.56
C THR A 193 13.30 -7.41 1.65
N THR A 194 13.88 -7.68 2.82
CA THR A 194 15.33 -7.90 2.96
C THR A 194 15.79 -9.16 2.23
N GLY A 195 14.95 -10.20 2.16
CA GLY A 195 15.22 -11.41 1.38
C GLY A 195 15.48 -11.13 -0.09
N ILE A 196 14.68 -10.26 -0.74
CA ILE A 196 14.94 -9.82 -2.12
C ILE A 196 16.27 -9.08 -2.23
N GLY A 197 16.66 -8.30 -1.22
CA GLY A 197 17.94 -7.59 -1.18
C GLY A 197 19.13 -8.55 -1.14
N VAL A 198 19.04 -9.59 -0.31
CA VAL A 198 20.04 -10.67 -0.24
C VAL A 198 20.13 -11.44 -1.55
N ILE A 199 18.98 -11.83 -2.12
CA ILE A 199 18.92 -12.53 -3.41
C ILE A 199 19.59 -11.70 -4.51
N TYR A 200 19.30 -10.40 -4.56
CA TYR A 200 19.90 -9.51 -5.54
C TYR A 200 21.41 -9.35 -5.34
N ALA A 201 21.88 -9.22 -4.10
CA ALA A 201 23.31 -9.16 -3.80
C ALA A 201 24.05 -10.44 -4.28
N ILE A 202 23.50 -11.62 -3.97
CA ILE A 202 24.03 -12.91 -4.44
C ILE A 202 24.03 -12.97 -5.98
N PHE A 203 22.92 -12.58 -6.60
CA PHE A 203 22.78 -12.52 -8.05
C PHE A 203 23.89 -11.65 -8.68
N THR A 204 24.14 -10.45 -8.15
CA THR A 204 25.18 -9.57 -8.73
C THR A 204 26.58 -10.16 -8.63
N GLY A 205 26.91 -10.87 -7.54
CA GLY A 205 28.19 -11.55 -7.37
C GLY A 205 28.35 -12.70 -8.35
N ILE A 206 27.33 -13.56 -8.49
CA ILE A 206 27.33 -14.66 -9.47
C ILE A 206 27.41 -14.11 -10.90
N TYR A 207 26.64 -13.06 -11.21
CA TYR A 207 26.62 -12.43 -12.52
C TYR A 207 28.00 -11.89 -12.91
N PHE A 208 28.70 -11.24 -11.97
CA PHE A 208 30.08 -10.79 -12.18
C PHE A 208 31.05 -11.95 -12.42
N LEU A 209 30.99 -13.01 -11.59
CA LEU A 209 31.85 -14.19 -11.74
C LEU A 209 31.63 -14.93 -13.08
N ALA A 210 30.43 -14.82 -13.65
CA ALA A 210 30.09 -15.33 -14.97
C ALA A 210 30.53 -14.42 -16.14
N GLY A 211 31.26 -13.33 -15.87
CA GLY A 211 31.71 -12.37 -16.89
C GLY A 211 30.62 -11.38 -17.33
N GLY A 212 29.58 -11.20 -16.51
CA GLY A 212 28.46 -10.30 -16.80
C GLY A 212 28.89 -8.83 -16.89
N THR A 213 28.22 -8.07 -17.76
CA THR A 213 28.46 -6.64 -17.95
C THR A 213 27.16 -5.84 -17.95
N ASN A 214 27.24 -4.56 -17.60
CA ASN A 214 26.10 -3.65 -17.67
C ASN A 214 25.77 -3.24 -19.12
N ARG A 215 24.73 -2.41 -19.31
CA ARG A 215 24.32 -1.94 -20.65
C ARG A 215 25.38 -1.13 -21.41
N ARG A 216 26.52 -0.79 -20.80
CA ARG A 216 27.66 -0.09 -21.43
C ARG A 216 28.91 -0.97 -21.49
N ASN A 217 28.75 -2.28 -21.35
CA ASN A 217 29.84 -3.27 -21.35
C ASN A 217 30.87 -3.08 -20.22
N LEU A 218 30.50 -2.41 -19.13
CA LEU A 218 31.33 -2.34 -17.92
C LEU A 218 31.02 -3.54 -17.02
N GLU A 219 32.04 -4.10 -16.37
CA GLU A 219 31.93 -5.31 -15.52
C GLU A 219 31.03 -5.12 -14.27
N SER A 220 30.79 -3.87 -13.85
CA SER A 220 29.93 -3.57 -12.69
C SER A 220 28.53 -3.11 -13.13
N ILE A 221 27.47 -3.76 -12.63
CA ILE A 221 26.07 -3.33 -12.83
C ILE A 221 25.88 -1.90 -12.30
N TYR A 222 26.36 -1.65 -11.08
CA TYR A 222 26.40 -0.34 -10.44
C TYR A 222 27.83 -0.02 -10.04
N PRO A 223 28.34 1.22 -10.28
CA PRO A 223 29.71 1.58 -9.92
C PRO A 223 30.05 1.37 -8.44
N LEU A 224 29.09 1.56 -7.54
CA LEU A 224 29.28 1.29 -6.11
C LEU A 224 29.43 -0.21 -5.82
N LEU A 225 28.83 -1.09 -6.62
CA LEU A 225 28.84 -2.54 -6.40
C LEU A 225 29.89 -3.22 -7.29
N ASP A 226 31.14 -2.79 -7.15
CA ASP A 226 32.29 -3.30 -7.92
C ASP A 226 32.90 -4.55 -7.29
N TRP A 227 32.56 -5.72 -7.84
CA TRP A 227 33.00 -7.03 -7.37
C TRP A 227 34.48 -7.35 -7.65
N ARG A 228 35.20 -6.53 -8.43
CA ARG A 228 36.68 -6.59 -8.49
C ARG A 228 37.32 -6.24 -7.15
N ARG A 229 36.58 -5.54 -6.28
CA ARG A 229 36.96 -5.22 -4.90
C ARG A 229 35.98 -5.91 -3.94
N PRO A 230 36.06 -7.24 -3.78
CA PRO A 230 35.02 -8.03 -3.12
C PRO A 230 34.73 -7.57 -1.69
N GLY A 231 35.74 -7.16 -0.92
CA GLY A 231 35.53 -6.59 0.42
C GLY A 231 34.63 -5.35 0.43
N LYS A 232 34.81 -4.42 -0.53
CA LYS A 232 33.95 -3.24 -0.67
C LYS A 232 32.55 -3.62 -1.13
N ALA A 233 32.43 -4.54 -2.10
CA ALA A 233 31.14 -5.00 -2.61
C ALA A 233 30.30 -5.71 -1.54
N ILE A 234 30.92 -6.51 -0.68
CA ILE A 234 30.26 -7.18 0.46
C ILE A 234 29.73 -6.14 1.45
N VAL A 235 30.54 -5.15 1.83
CA VAL A 235 30.11 -4.08 2.75
C VAL A 235 28.95 -3.29 2.15
N ILE A 236 29.02 -2.92 0.87
CA ILE A 236 27.96 -2.17 0.18
C ILE A 236 26.68 -3.00 0.07
N SER A 237 26.79 -4.31 -0.18
CA SER A 237 25.65 -5.23 -0.17
C SER A 237 24.99 -5.31 1.21
N ALA A 238 25.79 -5.43 2.27
CA ALA A 238 25.29 -5.46 3.65
C ALA A 238 24.59 -4.14 4.03
N CYS A 239 25.18 -3.00 3.68
CA CYS A 239 24.57 -1.68 3.85
C CYS A 239 23.26 -1.55 3.05
N GLY A 240 23.22 -2.08 1.83
CA GLY A 240 22.00 -2.11 1.00
C GLY A 240 20.88 -2.92 1.64
N VAL A 241 21.18 -4.11 2.19
CA VAL A 241 20.18 -4.93 2.90
C VAL A 241 19.70 -4.25 4.18
N LEU A 242 20.59 -3.60 4.93
CA LEU A 242 20.20 -2.79 6.09
C LEU A 242 19.32 -1.61 5.66
N PHE A 243 19.63 -0.94 4.57
CA PHE A 243 18.82 0.14 4.02
C PHE A 243 17.42 -0.34 3.62
N VAL A 244 17.29 -1.52 3.00
CA VAL A 244 15.98 -2.14 2.72
C VAL A 244 15.16 -2.31 4.00
N PHE A 245 15.78 -2.77 5.09
CA PHE A 245 15.11 -2.89 6.39
C PHE A 245 14.65 -1.53 6.93
N ILE A 246 15.48 -0.49 6.84
CA ILE A 246 15.14 0.87 7.27
C ILE A 246 13.96 1.42 6.47
N VAL A 247 13.95 1.25 5.14
CA VAL A 247 12.83 1.68 4.31
C VAL A 247 11.57 0.89 4.62
N HIS A 248 11.66 -0.42 4.89
CA HIS A 248 10.53 -1.22 5.36
C HIS A 248 9.95 -0.68 6.66
N LEU A 249 10.80 -0.29 7.62
CA LEU A 249 10.37 0.34 8.86
C LEU A 249 9.69 1.70 8.61
N ALA A 250 10.22 2.52 7.71
CA ALA A 250 9.59 3.79 7.34
C ALA A 250 8.21 3.59 6.71
N VAL A 251 8.08 2.63 5.79
CA VAL A 251 6.80 2.25 5.16
C VAL A 251 5.82 1.70 6.20
N PHE A 252 6.29 0.90 7.17
CA PHE A 252 5.47 0.48 8.29
C PHE A 252 4.95 1.68 9.11
N CYS A 253 5.79 2.67 9.39
CA CYS A 253 5.36 3.90 10.06
C CYS A 253 4.31 4.68 9.26
N LEU A 254 4.46 4.79 7.93
CA LEU A 254 3.44 5.39 7.05
C LEU A 254 2.11 4.64 7.09
N TYR A 255 2.16 3.31 7.10
CA TYR A 255 0.97 2.47 7.32
C TYR A 255 0.31 2.78 8.67
N ARG A 256 1.08 2.84 9.77
CA ARG A 256 0.55 3.17 11.11
C ARG A 256 -0.08 4.56 11.14
N LEU A 257 0.54 5.54 10.46
CA LEU A 257 0.00 6.89 10.30
C LEU A 257 -1.36 6.85 9.59
N ARG A 258 -1.47 6.14 8.47
CA ARG A 258 -2.73 5.95 7.73
C ARG A 258 -3.84 5.39 8.62
N VAL A 259 -3.54 4.35 9.41
CA VAL A 259 -4.52 3.74 10.33
C VAL A 259 -4.92 4.71 11.45
N CYS A 260 -3.97 5.46 12.00
CA CYS A 260 -4.29 6.49 12.99
C CYS A 260 -5.19 7.58 12.40
N LEU A 261 -4.90 8.05 11.19
CA LEU A 261 -5.73 9.04 10.49
C LEU A 261 -7.15 8.53 10.28
N TYR A 262 -7.31 7.29 9.82
CA TYR A 262 -8.62 6.67 9.68
C TYR A 262 -9.39 6.61 11.00
N THR A 263 -8.73 6.21 12.09
CA THR A 263 -9.35 6.13 13.41
C THR A 263 -9.83 7.50 13.90
N LYS A 264 -9.01 8.53 13.74
CA LYS A 264 -9.35 9.91 14.15
C LYS A 264 -10.43 10.54 13.27
N VAL A 265 -10.36 10.34 11.96
CA VAL A 265 -11.27 11.00 11.01
C VAL A 265 -12.60 10.27 10.90
N CYS A 266 -12.57 8.94 10.71
CA CYS A 266 -13.78 8.17 10.40
C CYS A 266 -14.47 7.65 11.66
N ILE A 267 -13.74 6.98 12.56
CA ILE A 267 -14.34 6.32 13.74
C ILE A 267 -14.80 7.38 14.73
N TRP A 268 -13.93 8.34 15.08
CA TRP A 268 -14.29 9.33 16.09
C TRP A 268 -15.36 10.31 15.63
N SER A 269 -15.33 10.77 14.37
CA SER A 269 -16.40 11.59 13.79
C SER A 269 -17.75 10.85 13.78
N ARG A 270 -17.75 9.55 13.45
CA ARG A 270 -18.95 8.72 13.50
C ARG A 270 -19.47 8.57 14.93
N ASN A 271 -18.60 8.26 15.89
CA ASN A 271 -19.00 8.11 17.31
C ASN A 271 -19.56 9.41 17.88
N ARG A 272 -19.01 10.57 17.51
CA ARG A 272 -19.55 11.88 17.88
C ARG A 272 -20.94 12.12 17.30
N ARG A 273 -21.14 11.81 16.01
CA ARG A 273 -22.46 11.91 15.35
C ARG A 273 -23.50 10.99 16.00
N MET A 274 -23.13 9.75 16.29
CA MET A 274 -24.03 8.78 16.96
C MET A 274 -24.42 9.27 18.36
N LYS A 275 -23.46 9.74 19.17
CA LYS A 275 -23.76 10.32 20.49
C LYS A 275 -24.71 11.51 20.38
N LYS A 276 -24.47 12.44 19.44
CA LYS A 276 -25.36 13.60 19.22
C LYS A 276 -26.78 13.16 18.87
N MET A 277 -26.93 12.17 17.98
CA MET A 277 -28.24 11.66 17.54
C MET A 277 -28.99 10.93 18.66
N SER A 278 -28.28 10.12 19.46
CA SER A 278 -28.86 9.47 20.66
C SER A 278 -29.27 10.47 21.73
N SER A 279 -28.54 11.58 21.88
CA SER A 279 -28.92 12.67 22.78
C SER A 279 -30.19 13.36 22.28
N LEU A 280 -30.25 13.68 20.98
CA LEU A 280 -31.40 14.34 20.38
C LEU A 280 -32.67 13.47 20.49
N GLY A 281 -32.55 12.17 20.25
CA GLY A 281 -33.66 11.22 20.39
C GLY A 281 -34.21 11.16 21.82
N ARG A 282 -33.33 11.14 22.84
CA ARG A 282 -33.75 11.19 24.25
C ARG A 282 -34.41 12.52 24.63
N THR A 283 -33.94 13.63 24.06
CA THR A 283 -34.57 14.94 24.29
C THR A 283 -35.96 15.00 23.64
N LEU A 284 -36.11 14.51 22.40
CA LEU A 284 -37.40 14.47 21.71
C LEU A 284 -38.42 13.58 22.46
N SER A 285 -38.01 12.39 22.91
CA SER A 285 -38.91 11.52 23.68
C SER A 285 -39.37 12.20 24.99
N SER A 286 -38.45 12.87 25.70
CA SER A 286 -38.82 13.59 26.93
C SER A 286 -39.79 14.76 26.69
N LEU A 287 -39.72 15.41 25.52
CA LEU A 287 -40.65 16.48 25.15
C LEU A 287 -42.03 15.91 24.79
N GLU A 288 -42.09 14.79 24.08
CA GLU A 288 -43.35 14.09 23.79
C GLU A 288 -44.04 13.62 25.07
N ASP A 289 -43.29 13.08 26.03
CA ASP A 289 -43.82 12.64 27.32
C ASP A 289 -44.37 13.84 28.13
N ALA A 290 -43.63 14.94 28.23
CA ALA A 290 -44.08 16.16 28.91
C ALA A 290 -45.33 16.78 28.25
N GLN A 291 -45.43 16.71 26.92
CA GLN A 291 -46.60 17.19 26.20
C GLN A 291 -47.82 16.30 26.47
N LYS A 292 -47.66 14.97 26.49
CA LYS A 292 -48.75 14.05 26.88
C LYS A 292 -49.25 14.30 28.30
N GLU A 293 -48.36 14.54 29.25
CA GLU A 293 -48.76 14.88 30.63
C GLU A 293 -49.57 16.18 30.69
N ASN A 294 -49.20 17.20 29.91
CA ASN A 294 -49.97 18.44 29.83
C ASN A 294 -51.36 18.27 29.16
N PHE A 295 -51.51 17.35 28.21
CA PHE A 295 -52.81 17.05 27.59
C PHE A 295 -53.70 16.16 28.48
N LEU A 296 -53.11 15.34 29.36
CA LEU A 296 -53.83 14.46 30.29
C LEU A 296 -54.02 15.08 31.68
N GLY A 297 -53.49 16.28 31.92
CA GLY A 297 -53.72 17.04 33.15
C GLY A 297 -55.21 17.39 33.29
N PRO A 298 -55.79 17.28 34.51
CA PRO A 298 -57.22 17.52 34.72
C PRO A 298 -57.57 18.94 34.28
N SER A 299 -58.42 19.04 33.27
CA SER A 299 -59.04 20.29 32.85
C SER A 299 -59.60 21.01 34.07
N THR A 300 -59.12 22.23 34.30
CA THR A 300 -59.56 23.16 35.33
C THR A 300 -61.08 23.13 35.44
N ILE A 301 -61.61 22.53 36.51
CA ILE A 301 -63.03 22.65 36.86
C ILE A 301 -63.23 24.12 37.25
N ILE A 302 -63.79 24.90 36.32
CA ILE A 302 -64.22 26.26 36.62
C ILE A 302 -65.48 26.12 37.47
N ASP A 303 -65.32 26.35 38.76
CA ASP A 303 -66.41 26.33 39.74
C ASP A 303 -67.28 27.58 39.49
N VAL A 304 -68.37 27.41 38.73
CA VAL A 304 -69.35 28.46 38.49
C VAL A 304 -70.25 28.54 39.73
N LYS A 305 -69.94 29.48 40.62
CA LYS A 305 -70.85 29.87 41.70
C LYS A 305 -72.10 30.54 41.11
N MET A 306 -73.24 29.89 41.27
CA MET A 306 -74.59 30.48 41.19
C MET A 306 -74.88 31.34 42.42
#